data_AF-A0A7C9MSV9-F1
#
_entry.id   AF-A0A7C9MSV9-F1
#
_cell.length_a   1.000
_cell.length_b   1.000
_cell.length_c   1.000
_cell.angle_alpha   90.00
_cell.angle_beta   90.00
_cell.angle_gamma   90.00
#
_symmetry.space_group_name_H-M   'P 1'
#
loop_
_entity.id
_entity.type
_entity.pdbx_description
1 polymer ?
#
loop_
_entity_poly.entity_id
_entity_poly.type
_entity_poly.pdbx_seq_one_letter_code
_entity_poly.pdbx_strand_id
1 'polypeptide(L)'
;MQGREALYLKLLRQFVSDQADMPARVAAAIAAGDWTQAERLAHTVKGVAAQIGAPSLRDLAEQLEQALQQRLPPAEIEPLRQQLALSLPLLVSAIAARLSPVAVAAPAAFDPQRWQRLRERLILLLEQDDTECEILFESEEALLRAGLGQRFEAVAQAIRDFDFPVALAAVRAAP
;
A
#
# COMPACT_ATOMS: atom_id res chain seq x y z
N MET A 1 8.62 23.51 3.74
CA MET A 1 7.30 22.88 3.52
C MET A 1 7.35 21.44 3.03
N GLN A 2 8.54 20.84 2.79
CA GLN A 2 8.71 19.48 2.25
C GLN A 2 8.22 18.33 3.18
N GLY A 3 8.13 18.55 4.49
CA GLY A 3 7.70 17.51 5.44
C GLY A 3 6.22 17.11 5.36
N ARG A 4 5.34 17.98 4.85
CA ARG A 4 3.89 17.70 4.80
C ARG A 4 3.52 16.78 3.63
N GLU A 5 4.17 16.97 2.49
CA GLU A 5 3.95 16.16 1.28
C GLU A 5 4.47 14.73 1.46
N ALA A 6 5.68 14.57 2.00
CA ALA A 6 6.24 13.25 2.30
C ALA A 6 5.38 12.47 3.31
N LEU A 7 4.87 13.14 4.34
CA LEU A 7 3.96 12.55 5.32
C LEU A 7 2.64 12.11 4.67
N TYR A 8 2.07 12.95 3.80
CA TYR A 8 0.84 12.62 3.08
C TYR A 8 1.01 11.44 2.11
N LEU A 9 2.14 11.37 1.40
CA LEU A 9 2.47 10.23 0.54
C LEU A 9 2.65 8.93 1.34
N LYS A 10 3.28 8.99 2.52
CA LYS A 10 3.38 7.85 3.44
C LYS A 10 2.00 7.35 3.87
N LEU A 11 1.10 8.29 4.17
CA LEU A 11 -0.27 8.01 4.58
C LEU A 11 -1.09 7.37 3.46
N LEU A 12 -0.94 7.85 2.22
CA LEU A 12 -1.57 7.24 1.05
C LEU A 12 -1.03 5.83 0.77
N ARG A 13 0.27 5.58 0.94
CA ARG A 13 0.86 4.23 0.83
C ARG A 13 0.29 3.29 1.90
N GLN A 14 0.20 3.75 3.14
CA GLN A 14 -0.38 2.98 4.23
C GLN A 14 -1.86 2.68 3.98
N PHE A 15 -2.63 3.64 3.47
CA PHE A 15 -4.03 3.42 3.09
C PHE A 15 -4.17 2.32 2.03
N VAL A 16 -3.30 2.29 1.02
CA VAL A 16 -3.33 1.25 -0.03
C VAL A 16 -3.03 -0.15 0.55
N SER A 17 -2.06 -0.24 1.46
CA SER A 17 -1.69 -1.50 2.13
C SER A 17 -2.81 -2.01 3.06
N ASP A 18 -3.34 -1.12 3.90
CA ASP A 18 -4.12 -1.54 5.07
C ASP A 18 -5.62 -1.70 4.78
N GLN A 19 -6.12 -1.18 3.65
CA GLN A 19 -7.56 -1.07 3.40
C GLN A 19 -8.07 -1.98 2.27
N ALA A 20 -7.18 -2.70 1.57
CA ALA A 20 -7.57 -3.53 0.42
C ALA A 20 -8.56 -4.66 0.80
N ASP A 21 -8.46 -5.20 2.01
CA ASP A 21 -9.28 -6.30 2.52
C ASP A 21 -10.50 -5.83 3.34
N MET A 22 -10.67 -4.52 3.59
CA MET A 22 -11.74 -3.99 4.42
C MET A 22 -13.14 -4.44 4.00
N PRO A 23 -13.53 -4.40 2.71
CA PRO A 23 -14.88 -4.80 2.33
C PRO A 23 -15.19 -6.26 2.65
N ALA A 24 -14.19 -7.14 2.50
CA ALA A 24 -14.31 -8.55 2.84
C ALA A 24 -14.45 -8.75 4.36
N ARG A 25 -13.68 -8.01 5.15
CA ARG A 25 -13.75 -8.04 6.63
C ARG A 25 -15.08 -7.54 7.16
N VAL A 26 -15.62 -6.45 6.59
CA VAL A 26 -16.96 -5.95 6.94
C VAL A 26 -18.02 -6.99 6.62
N ALA A 27 -17.96 -7.60 5.43
CA ALA A 27 -18.91 -8.65 5.03
C ALA A 27 -18.84 -9.88 5.96
N ALA A 28 -17.64 -10.32 6.32
CA ALA A 28 -17.43 -11.45 7.24
C ALA A 28 -17.99 -11.15 8.64
N ALA A 29 -17.75 -9.95 9.18
CA ALA A 29 -18.28 -9.55 10.48
C ALA A 29 -19.82 -9.52 10.49
N ILE A 30 -20.45 -8.98 9.44
CA ILE A 30 -21.92 -8.99 9.30
C ILE A 30 -22.45 -10.42 9.20
N ALA A 31 -21.83 -11.28 8.38
CA ALA A 31 -22.24 -12.67 8.21
C ALA A 31 -22.11 -13.49 9.51
N ALA A 32 -21.10 -13.19 10.33
CA ALA A 32 -20.91 -13.78 11.65
C ALA A 32 -21.84 -13.20 12.73
N GLY A 33 -22.60 -12.14 12.43
CA GLY A 33 -23.42 -11.43 13.41
C GLY A 33 -22.62 -10.61 14.43
N ASP A 34 -21.33 -10.37 14.18
CA ASP A 34 -20.47 -9.53 15.01
C ASP A 34 -20.65 -8.05 14.62
N TRP A 35 -21.80 -7.50 15.04
CA TRP A 35 -22.18 -6.11 14.75
C TRP A 35 -21.18 -5.09 15.29
N THR A 36 -20.58 -5.37 16.45
CA THR A 36 -19.58 -4.48 17.07
C THR A 36 -18.28 -4.46 16.28
N GLN A 37 -17.85 -5.58 15.71
CA GLN A 37 -16.71 -5.58 14.79
C GLN A 37 -17.07 -4.91 13.46
N ALA A 38 -18.24 -5.18 12.90
CA ALA A 38 -18.68 -4.54 11.65
C ALA A 38 -18.73 -3.00 11.77
N GLU A 39 -19.29 -2.48 12.86
CA GLU A 39 -19.34 -1.03 13.16
C GLU A 39 -17.92 -0.45 13.27
N ARG A 40 -17.02 -1.09 14.02
CA ARG A 40 -15.63 -0.62 14.16
C ARG A 40 -14.87 -0.59 12.84
N LEU A 41 -15.10 -1.58 11.95
CA LEU A 41 -14.49 -1.61 10.63
C LEU A 41 -15.03 -0.45 9.76
N ALA A 42 -16.34 -0.21 9.75
CA ALA A 42 -16.93 0.93 9.05
C ALA A 42 -16.41 2.28 9.59
N HIS A 43 -16.30 2.41 10.92
CA HIS A 43 -15.71 3.58 11.57
C HIS A 43 -14.25 3.80 11.13
N THR A 44 -13.48 2.72 11.04
CA THR A 44 -12.08 2.77 10.59
C THR A 44 -12.01 3.31 9.16
N VAL A 45 -12.82 2.78 8.24
CA VAL A 45 -12.90 3.26 6.86
C VAL A 45 -13.26 4.75 6.80
N LYS A 46 -14.24 5.19 7.61
CA LYS A 46 -14.62 6.61 7.70
C LYS A 46 -13.44 7.49 8.13
N GLY A 47 -12.72 7.08 9.18
CA GLY A 47 -11.56 7.80 9.71
C GLY A 47 -10.44 7.94 8.69
N VAL A 48 -10.03 6.83 8.06
CA VAL A 48 -8.96 6.85 7.05
C VAL A 48 -9.38 7.63 5.80
N ALA A 49 -10.63 7.51 5.37
CA ALA A 49 -11.16 8.27 4.22
C ALA A 49 -11.15 9.78 4.48
N ALA A 50 -11.48 10.22 5.69
CA ALA A 50 -11.37 11.62 6.08
C ALA A 50 -9.90 12.10 6.05
N GLN A 51 -8.98 11.25 6.49
CA GLN A 51 -7.56 11.57 6.58
C GLN A 51 -6.89 11.74 5.21
N ILE A 52 -7.31 10.95 4.20
CA ILE A 52 -6.84 11.08 2.80
C ILE A 52 -7.68 12.06 1.96
N GLY A 53 -8.64 12.76 2.57
CA GLY A 53 -9.51 13.68 1.84
C GLY A 53 -10.40 13.02 0.79
N ALA A 54 -10.94 11.83 1.07
CA ALA A 54 -11.86 11.08 0.21
C ALA A 54 -13.32 11.21 0.69
N PRO A 55 -14.00 12.36 0.43
CA PRO A 55 -15.30 12.67 1.02
C PRO A 55 -16.39 11.66 0.64
N SER A 56 -16.46 11.23 -0.62
CA SER A 56 -17.48 10.27 -1.06
C SER A 56 -17.36 8.91 -0.36
N LEU A 57 -16.13 8.45 -0.09
CA LEU A 57 -15.90 7.20 0.65
C LEU A 57 -16.20 7.38 2.14
N ARG A 58 -15.84 8.54 2.71
CA ARG A 58 -16.15 8.88 4.11
C ARG A 58 -17.66 8.88 4.35
N ASP A 59 -18.42 9.55 3.50
CA ASP A 59 -19.87 9.69 3.66
C ASP A 59 -20.58 8.34 3.48
N LEU A 60 -20.07 7.46 2.59
CA LEU A 60 -20.54 6.09 2.45
C LEU A 60 -20.25 5.25 3.71
N ALA A 61 -19.04 5.36 4.25
CA ALA A 61 -18.64 4.63 5.45
C ALA A 61 -19.43 5.10 6.68
N GLU A 62 -19.75 6.39 6.78
CA GLU A 62 -20.62 6.94 7.82
C GLU A 62 -22.06 6.40 7.72
N GLN A 63 -22.64 6.34 6.53
CA GLN A 63 -23.96 5.73 6.33
C GLN A 63 -23.97 4.26 6.74
N LEU A 64 -22.94 3.51 6.34
CA LEU A 64 -22.81 2.09 6.71
C LEU A 64 -22.62 1.90 8.21
N GLU A 65 -21.78 2.71 8.85
CA GLU A 65 -21.56 2.70 10.30
C GLU A 65 -22.86 2.95 11.05
N GLN A 66 -23.63 3.97 10.66
CA GLN A 66 -24.93 4.28 11.28
C GLN A 66 -25.94 3.15 11.09
N ALA A 67 -26.01 2.56 9.88
CA ALA A 67 -26.90 1.44 9.60
C ALA A 67 -26.56 0.20 10.45
N LEU A 68 -25.26 -0.07 10.65
CA LEU A 68 -24.78 -1.16 11.50
C LEU A 68 -25.05 -0.89 12.98
N GLN A 69 -24.81 0.34 13.46
CA GLN A 69 -25.07 0.76 14.83
C GLN A 69 -26.57 0.64 15.19
N GLN A 70 -27.45 1.05 14.27
CA GLN A 70 -28.90 0.95 14.43
C GLN A 70 -29.45 -0.47 14.16
N ARG A 71 -28.59 -1.38 13.67
CA ARG A 71 -28.96 -2.75 13.26
C ARG A 71 -30.13 -2.77 12.30
N LEU A 72 -30.04 -1.92 11.27
CA LEU A 72 -31.06 -1.84 10.24
C LEU A 72 -31.23 -3.20 9.54
N PRO A 73 -32.39 -3.45 8.91
CA PRO A 73 -32.62 -4.67 8.15
C PRO A 73 -31.55 -4.90 7.07
N PRO A 74 -31.25 -6.16 6.72
CA PRO A 74 -30.28 -6.47 5.66
C PRO A 74 -30.55 -5.76 4.32
N ALA A 75 -31.81 -5.48 4.00
CA ALA A 75 -32.21 -4.74 2.80
C ALA A 75 -31.64 -3.31 2.73
N GLU A 76 -31.32 -2.70 3.87
CA GLU A 76 -30.74 -1.35 3.97
C GLU A 76 -29.21 -1.38 4.11
N ILE A 77 -28.67 -2.40 4.78
CA ILE A 77 -27.21 -2.56 4.97
C ILE A 77 -26.51 -3.07 3.70
N GLU A 78 -27.13 -4.03 3.01
CA GLU A 78 -26.50 -4.73 1.89
C GLU A 78 -26.13 -3.81 0.71
N PRO A 79 -26.97 -2.84 0.29
CA PRO A 79 -26.59 -1.87 -0.74
C PRO A 79 -25.36 -1.03 -0.35
N LEU A 80 -25.29 -0.56 0.90
CA LEU A 80 -24.16 0.23 1.40
C LEU A 80 -22.87 -0.61 1.43
N ARG A 81 -22.97 -1.86 1.88
CA ARG A 81 -21.86 -2.82 1.88
C ARG A 81 -21.35 -3.10 0.46
N GLN A 82 -22.25 -3.30 -0.50
CA GLN A 82 -21.89 -3.53 -1.90
C GLN A 82 -21.23 -2.29 -2.52
N GLN A 83 -21.76 -1.10 -2.24
CA GLN A 83 -21.17 0.13 -2.72
C GLN A 83 -19.77 0.33 -2.14
N LEU A 84 -19.56 0.01 -0.85
CA LEU A 84 -18.23 0.04 -0.23
C LEU A 84 -17.27 -0.94 -0.92
N ALA A 85 -17.74 -2.15 -1.23
CA ALA A 85 -16.97 -3.18 -1.92
C ALA A 85 -16.58 -2.81 -3.36
N LEU A 86 -17.29 -1.87 -3.99
CA LEU A 86 -16.92 -1.33 -5.30
C LEU A 86 -16.03 -0.09 -5.19
N SER A 87 -16.40 0.86 -4.34
CA SER A 87 -15.73 2.16 -4.26
C SER A 87 -14.34 2.09 -3.64
N LEU A 88 -14.15 1.27 -2.60
CA LEU A 88 -12.87 1.22 -1.90
C LEU A 88 -11.75 0.62 -2.77
N PRO A 89 -11.92 -0.55 -3.43
CA PRO A 89 -10.88 -1.08 -4.31
C PRO A 89 -10.56 -0.16 -5.50
N LEU A 90 -11.56 0.54 -6.06
CA LEU A 90 -11.34 1.52 -7.13
C LEU A 90 -10.46 2.68 -6.66
N LEU A 91 -10.73 3.21 -5.46
CA LEU A 91 -9.93 4.29 -4.90
C LEU A 91 -8.50 3.82 -4.58
N VAL A 92 -8.36 2.64 -3.96
CA VAL A 92 -7.06 2.02 -3.68
C VAL A 92 -6.24 1.86 -4.97
N SER A 93 -6.84 1.31 -6.03
CA SER A 93 -6.19 1.15 -7.33
C SER A 93 -5.78 2.49 -7.97
N ALA A 94 -6.67 3.49 -7.93
CA ALA A 94 -6.38 4.82 -8.46
C ALA A 94 -5.24 5.52 -7.71
N ILE A 95 -5.20 5.39 -6.37
CA ILE A 95 -4.12 5.93 -5.54
C ILE A 95 -2.82 5.17 -5.84
N ALA A 96 -2.84 3.83 -5.84
CA ALA A 96 -1.67 3.01 -6.13
C ALA A 96 -1.05 3.35 -7.50
N ALA A 97 -1.88 3.53 -8.54
CA ALA A 97 -1.43 3.92 -9.88
C ALA A 97 -0.80 5.33 -9.95
N ARG A 98 -1.06 6.19 -8.96
CA ARG A 98 -0.48 7.54 -8.86
C ARG A 98 0.73 7.59 -7.93
N LEU A 99 0.76 6.73 -6.90
CA LEU A 99 1.90 6.59 -5.99
C LEU A 99 3.05 5.82 -6.63
N SER A 100 2.75 4.88 -7.51
CA SER A 100 3.73 4.24 -8.38
C SER A 100 3.79 5.02 -9.70
N PRO A 101 4.87 5.77 -9.99
CA PRO A 101 5.16 6.18 -11.36
C PRO A 101 5.70 4.96 -12.13
N VAL A 102 4.92 3.89 -12.20
CA VAL A 102 5.19 2.77 -13.08
C VAL A 102 4.08 2.79 -14.10
N ALA A 103 4.38 3.48 -15.20
CA ALA A 103 3.70 3.28 -16.46
C ALA A 103 3.50 1.77 -16.66
N VAL A 104 2.31 1.42 -17.15
CA VAL A 104 2.04 0.10 -17.73
C VAL A 104 3.04 -0.08 -18.89
N ALA A 105 4.24 -0.56 -18.56
CA ALA A 105 5.23 -0.94 -19.53
C ALA A 105 5.07 -2.44 -19.71
N ALA A 106 4.60 -2.80 -20.90
CA ALA A 106 4.94 -4.06 -21.57
C ALA A 106 6.38 -4.49 -21.23
N PRO A 107 6.73 -5.80 -21.20
CA PRO A 107 7.99 -6.31 -20.66
C PRO A 107 9.17 -5.43 -21.12
N ALA A 108 9.56 -4.51 -20.25
CA ALA A 108 10.44 -3.43 -20.64
C ALA A 108 11.84 -3.99 -20.59
N ALA A 109 12.52 -3.92 -21.73
CA ALA A 109 13.96 -4.04 -21.79
C ALA A 109 14.57 -3.29 -20.60
N PHE A 110 15.49 -3.97 -19.91
CA PHE A 110 16.26 -3.40 -18.80
C PHE A 110 16.75 -1.99 -19.16
N ASP A 111 16.30 -0.98 -18.40
CA ASP A 111 16.70 0.43 -18.58
C ASP A 111 17.95 0.71 -17.73
N PRO A 112 19.15 0.84 -18.33
CA PRO A 112 20.39 1.00 -17.58
C PRO A 112 20.47 2.33 -16.82
N GLN A 113 19.81 3.39 -17.30
CA GLN A 113 19.84 4.71 -16.66
C GLN A 113 18.92 4.76 -15.45
N ARG A 114 17.76 4.09 -15.52
CA ARG A 114 16.88 3.91 -14.36
C ARG A 114 17.54 3.00 -13.33
N TRP A 115 18.21 1.95 -13.78
CA TRP A 115 18.98 1.04 -12.92
C TRP A 115 20.08 1.77 -12.13
N GLN A 116 20.93 2.56 -12.79
CA GLN A 116 22.00 3.28 -12.09
C GLN A 116 21.46 4.21 -11.00
N ARG A 117 20.43 5.00 -11.29
CA ARG A 117 19.81 5.90 -10.31
C ARG A 117 19.21 5.14 -9.12
N LEU A 118 18.56 4.01 -9.39
CA LEU A 118 17.97 3.16 -8.36
C LEU A 118 19.06 2.53 -7.48
N ARG A 119 20.13 2.02 -8.10
CA ARG A 119 21.29 1.42 -7.43
C ARG A 119 21.99 2.43 -6.52
N GLU A 120 22.25 3.64 -6.99
CA GLU A 120 22.87 4.70 -6.17
C GLU A 120 22.00 5.07 -4.96
N ARG A 121 20.69 5.17 -5.16
CA ARG A 121 19.75 5.45 -4.07
C ARG A 121 19.70 4.30 -3.06
N LEU A 122 19.69 3.06 -3.53
CA LEU A 122 19.71 1.88 -2.66
C LEU A 122 21.03 1.80 -1.86
N ILE A 123 22.17 2.09 -2.49
CA ILE A 123 23.47 2.19 -1.82
C ILE A 123 23.43 3.23 -0.70
N LEU A 124 22.91 4.41 -0.98
CA LEU A 124 22.84 5.50 0.01
C LEU A 124 21.98 5.10 1.22
N LEU A 125 20.81 4.49 0.99
CA LEU A 125 19.93 4.04 2.08
C LEU A 125 20.59 2.93 2.91
N LEU A 126 21.26 1.97 2.26
CA LEU A 126 21.99 0.90 2.95
C LEU A 126 23.21 1.41 3.73
N GLU A 127 23.91 2.44 3.23
CA GLU A 127 25.02 3.09 3.95
C GLU A 127 24.56 3.86 5.19
N GLN A 128 23.32 4.34 5.18
CA GLN A 128 22.71 5.11 6.27
C GLN A 128 21.92 4.23 7.24
N ASP A 129 21.94 2.91 7.05
CA ASP A 129 21.09 1.94 7.76
C ASP A 129 19.59 2.34 7.74
N ASP A 130 19.16 3.00 6.66
CA ASP A 130 17.80 3.51 6.51
C ASP A 130 16.85 2.39 6.06
N THR A 131 15.88 2.09 6.92
CA THR A 131 14.80 1.11 6.67
C THR A 131 13.93 1.42 5.43
N GLU A 132 13.98 2.65 4.89
CA GLU A 132 13.34 2.97 3.61
C GLU A 132 13.91 2.14 2.44
N CYS A 133 15.09 1.51 2.60
CA CYS A 133 15.64 0.57 1.63
C CYS A 133 14.69 -0.61 1.35
N GLU A 134 13.94 -1.11 2.33
CA GLU A 134 12.99 -2.21 2.18
C GLU A 134 11.82 -1.81 1.25
N ILE A 135 11.25 -0.62 1.50
CA ILE A 135 10.17 -0.04 0.68
C ILE A 135 10.66 0.20 -0.75
N LEU A 136 11.87 0.72 -0.91
CA LEU A 136 12.47 0.93 -2.23
C LEU A 136 12.69 -0.41 -2.95
N PHE A 137 13.10 -1.44 -2.22
CA PHE A 137 13.40 -2.76 -2.78
C PHE A 137 12.13 -3.47 -3.27
N GLU A 138 11.04 -3.40 -2.51
CA GLU A 138 9.74 -3.96 -2.89
C GLU A 138 9.11 -3.21 -4.07
N SER A 139 9.18 -1.88 -4.08
CA SER A 139 8.51 -1.06 -5.11
C SER A 139 9.15 -1.14 -6.50
N GLU A 140 10.42 -1.55 -6.59
CA GLU A 140 11.20 -1.59 -7.84
C GLU A 140 11.72 -3.02 -8.16
N GLU A 141 11.07 -4.05 -7.64
CA GLU A 141 11.49 -5.46 -7.73
C GLU A 141 11.90 -5.87 -9.15
N ALA A 142 11.10 -5.55 -10.16
CA ALA A 142 11.35 -5.97 -11.54
C ALA A 142 12.68 -5.43 -12.09
N LEU A 143 13.01 -4.17 -11.79
CA LEU A 143 14.26 -3.55 -12.23
C LEU A 143 15.45 -4.02 -11.39
N LEU A 144 15.26 -4.19 -10.08
CA LEU A 144 16.26 -4.75 -9.18
C LEU A 144 16.61 -6.19 -9.55
N ARG A 145 15.62 -7.03 -9.86
CA ARG A 145 15.81 -8.40 -10.29
C ARG A 145 16.53 -8.47 -11.64
N ALA A 146 16.24 -7.54 -12.55
CA ALA A 146 16.96 -7.41 -13.81
C ALA A 146 18.41 -6.91 -13.64
N GLY A 147 18.67 -5.95 -12.74
CA GLY A 147 20.00 -5.35 -12.53
C GLY A 147 20.92 -6.14 -11.61
N LEU A 148 20.38 -6.72 -10.53
CA LEU A 148 21.11 -7.57 -9.58
C LEU A 148 21.29 -9.00 -10.12
N GLY A 149 20.38 -9.45 -10.98
CA GLY A 149 20.36 -10.80 -11.52
C GLY A 149 20.35 -11.85 -10.40
N GLN A 150 21.32 -12.76 -10.41
CA GLN A 150 21.45 -13.83 -9.42
C GLN A 150 21.69 -13.32 -7.99
N ARG A 151 22.13 -12.07 -7.82
CA ARG A 151 22.36 -11.46 -6.49
C ARG A 151 21.08 -10.98 -5.82
N PHE A 152 19.98 -10.92 -6.55
CA PHE A 152 18.71 -10.37 -6.07
C PHE A 152 18.26 -11.04 -4.76
N GLU A 153 18.20 -12.38 -4.73
CA GLU A 153 17.74 -13.12 -3.54
C GLU A 153 18.66 -12.92 -2.33
N ALA A 154 19.97 -12.82 -2.55
CA ALA A 154 20.93 -12.55 -1.48
C ALA A 154 20.77 -11.16 -0.88
N VAL A 155 20.54 -10.14 -1.73
CA VAL A 155 20.27 -8.76 -1.27
C VAL A 155 18.92 -8.70 -0.55
N ALA A 156 17.88 -9.33 -1.09
CA ALA A 156 16.55 -9.38 -0.49
C ALA A 156 16.58 -10.03 0.89
N GLN A 157 17.33 -11.13 1.04
CA GLN A 157 17.50 -11.80 2.33
C GLN A 157 18.26 -10.91 3.32
N ALA A 158 19.36 -10.31 2.90
CA ALA A 158 20.16 -9.44 3.75
C ALA A 158 19.38 -8.19 4.22
N ILE A 159 18.54 -7.59 3.37
CA ILE A 159 17.65 -6.48 3.76
C ILE A 159 16.62 -6.94 4.81
N ARG A 160 15.98 -8.10 4.60
CA ARG A 160 15.01 -8.67 5.57
C ARG A 160 15.64 -9.02 6.91
N ASP A 161 16.89 -9.47 6.90
CA ASP A 161 17.64 -9.80 8.11
C ASP A 161 18.33 -8.57 8.75
N PHE A 162 18.11 -7.37 8.20
CA PHE A 162 18.79 -6.11 8.58
C PHE A 162 20.33 -6.16 8.49
N ASP A 163 20.86 -7.09 7.68
CA ASP A 163 22.29 -7.19 7.35
C ASP A 163 22.63 -6.26 6.17
N PHE A 164 22.52 -4.96 6.43
CA PHE A 164 22.80 -3.92 5.44
C PHE A 164 24.24 -3.95 4.89
N PRO A 165 25.29 -4.30 5.66
CA PRO A 165 26.63 -4.49 5.11
C PRO A 165 26.69 -5.54 3.99
N VAL A 166 26.03 -6.69 4.17
CA VAL A 166 25.97 -7.76 3.15
C VAL A 166 25.16 -7.31 1.94
N ALA A 167 24.01 -6.67 2.15
CA ALA A 167 23.19 -6.10 1.07
C ALA A 167 23.99 -5.07 0.25
N LEU A 168 24.69 -4.16 0.92
CA LEU A 168 25.48 -3.10 0.31
C LEU A 168 26.62 -3.66 -0.55
N ALA A 169 27.34 -4.67 -0.06
CA ALA A 169 28.41 -5.32 -0.81
C ALA A 169 27.89 -5.96 -2.10
N ALA A 170 26.74 -6.64 -2.04
CA ALA A 170 26.14 -7.30 -3.19
C ALA A 170 25.56 -6.31 -4.22
N VAL A 171 24.99 -5.19 -3.77
CA VAL A 171 24.48 -4.11 -4.65
C VAL A 171 25.64 -3.38 -5.34
N ARG A 172 26.74 -3.09 -4.63
CA ARG A 172 27.95 -2.47 -5.21
C ARG A 172 28.65 -3.38 -6.23
N ALA A 173 28.61 -4.69 -6.03
CA ALA A 173 29.18 -5.66 -6.97
C ALA A 173 28.34 -5.87 -8.24
N ALA A 174 27.11 -5.35 -8.29
CA ALA A 174 26.29 -5.36 -9.49
C ALA A 174 26.75 -4.24 -10.47
N PRO A 175 26.81 -4.54 -11.79
CA PRO A 175 27.28 -3.62 -12.82
C PRO A 175 26.33 -2.45 -13.06
#